data_AF-A0AAC9I1V9-F1
#
_entry.id   AF-A0AAC9I1V9-F1
#
_cell.length_a   1.000
_cell.length_b   1.000
_cell.length_c   1.000
_cell.angle_alpha   90.00
_cell.angle_beta   90.00
_cell.angle_gamma   90.00
#
_symmetry.space_group_name_H-M   'P 1'
#
loop_
_entity.id
_entity.type
_entity.pdbx_description
1 polymer ?
#
loop_
_entity_poly.entity_id
_entity_poly.type
_entity_poly.pdbx_seq_one_letter_code
_entity_poly.pdbx_strand_id
1 'polypeptide(L)' 'MEILKNKRLITQITIILFTFTLTNCAVRVGTNHTTVKAKPLPPGQAKKITGEKSAKNYAPGHNK' A
#
# COMPACT_ATOMS: atom_id res chain seq x y z
N MET A 1 37.06 -16.65 23.46
CA MET A 1 35.73 -16.10 23.09
C MET A 1 35.57 -14.73 23.75
N GLU A 2 36.14 -13.68 23.17
CA GLU A 2 36.03 -12.28 23.68
C GLU A 2 34.71 -11.61 23.26
N ILE A 3 33.71 -12.39 22.82
CA ILE A 3 32.45 -11.89 22.24
C ILE A 3 31.61 -11.15 23.30
N LEU A 4 31.83 -11.44 24.59
CA LEU A 4 31.01 -10.94 25.69
C LEU A 4 31.58 -9.70 26.39
N LYS A 5 32.75 -9.18 25.96
CA LYS A 5 33.43 -8.06 26.66
C LYS A 5 32.65 -6.75 26.55
N ASN A 6 31.90 -6.58 25.45
CA ASN A 6 31.19 -5.34 25.12
C ASN A 6 29.68 -5.59 24.88
N LYS A 7 29.01 -6.34 25.77
CA LYS A 7 27.56 -6.68 25.62
C LYS A 7 26.69 -5.46 25.33
N ARG A 8 26.93 -4.32 25.99
CA ARG A 8 26.18 -3.07 25.76
C ARG A 8 26.31 -2.58 24.32
N LEU A 9 27.53 -2.65 23.77
CA LEU A 9 27.84 -2.23 22.41
C LEU A 9 27.20 -3.16 21.38
N ILE A 10 27.24 -4.47 21.64
CA ILE A 10 26.59 -5.49 20.80
C ILE A 10 25.07 -5.31 20.80
N THR A 11 24.46 -5.11 21.97
CA THR A 11 23.02 -4.82 22.09
C THR A 11 22.63 -3.56 21.32
N GLN A 12 23.42 -2.49 21.41
CA GLN A 12 23.17 -1.26 20.65
C GLN A 12 23.24 -1.49 19.13
N ILE A 13 24.26 -2.20 18.66
CA ILE A 13 24.42 -2.52 17.23
C ILE A 13 23.22 -3.34 16.71
N THR A 14 22.76 -4.34 17.46
CA THR A 14 21.60 -5.16 17.06
C THR A 14 20.32 -4.34 16.97
N ILE A 15 20.07 -3.43 17.92
CA ILE A 15 18.89 -2.55 17.90
C ILE A 15 18.93 -1.62 16.68
N ILE A 16 20.07 -0.97 16.42
CA ILE A 16 20.24 -0.07 15.28
C ILE A 16 19.97 -0.80 13.96
N LEU A 17 20.58 -1.98 13.79
CA LEU A 17 20.41 -2.78 12.57
C LEU A 17 18.95 -3.19 12.35
N PHE A 18 18.24 -3.60 13.42
CA PHE A 18 16.84 -3.99 13.35
C PHE A 18 15.92 -2.83 12.94
N THR A 19 16.13 -1.64 13.51
CA THR A 19 15.32 -0.47 13.17
C THR A 19 15.51 -0.01 11.72
N PHE A 20 16.72 -0.15 11.17
CA PHE A 20 17.03 0.21 9.78
C PHE A 20 16.28 -0.67 8.76
N THR A 21 16.05 -1.95 9.07
CA THR A 21 15.29 -2.86 8.19
C THR A 21 13.83 -2.43 8.05
N LEU A 22 13.22 -1.83 9.07
CA LEU A 22 11.81 -1.44 9.05
C LEU A 22 11.53 -0.14 8.29
N THR A 23 12.55 0.70 8.08
CA THR A 23 12.38 2.02 7.44
C THR A 23 12.00 1.99 5.95
N ASN A 24 12.14 0.86 5.24
CA ASN A 24 11.89 0.79 3.80
C ASN A 24 10.58 0.07 3.40
N CYS A 25 9.66 -0.18 4.35
CA CYS A 25 8.34 -0.77 4.05
C CYS A 25 7.29 0.28 3.62
N ALA A 26 7.67 1.30 2.85
CA ALA A 26 6.71 2.23 2.27
C ALA A 26 6.17 1.66 0.95
N VAL A 27 4.97 1.07 0.99
CA VAL A 27 4.24 0.66 -0.22
C VAL A 27 3.87 1.92 -1.01
N ARG A 28 4.66 2.25 -2.03
CA ARG A 28 4.28 3.27 -3.01
C ARG A 28 3.16 2.69 -3.87
N VAL A 29 1.91 3.05 -3.54
CA VAL A 29 0.79 2.83 -4.46
C VAL A 29 1.00 3.76 -5.64
N GLY A 30 1.60 3.24 -6.71
CA GLY A 30 1.75 3.96 -7.96
C GLY A 30 0.39 4.21 -8.57
N THR A 31 -0.23 5.35 -8.28
CA THR A 31 -1.32 5.87 -9.10
C THR A 31 -0.69 6.37 -10.40
N ASN A 32 -0.53 5.46 -11.37
CA ASN A 32 -0.22 5.81 -12.76
C ASN A 32 -1.38 6.66 -13.28
N HIS A 33 -1.33 7.98 -13.02
CA HIS A 33 -2.29 8.93 -13.56
C HIS A 33 -1.89 9.19 -15.00
N THR A 34 -2.22 8.26 -15.89
CA THR A 34 -2.10 8.49 -17.32
C THR A 34 -3.11 9.58 -17.69
N THR A 35 -2.61 10.69 -18.25
CA THR A 35 -3.39 11.85 -18.73
C THR A 35 -4.20 11.53 -19.99
N VAL A 36 -4.57 10.26 -20.19
CA VAL A 36 -5.47 9.82 -21.24
C VAL A 36 -6.88 10.05 -20.73
N LYS A 37 -7.66 10.90 -21.42
CA LYS A 37 -9.10 11.15 -21.24
C LYS A 37 -9.73 10.13 -20.28
N ALA A 38 -9.89 10.53 -19.01
CA ALA A 38 -10.26 9.62 -17.93
C ALA A 38 -11.46 8.77 -18.35
N LYS A 39 -11.22 7.47 -18.57
CA LYS A 39 -12.30 6.54 -18.88
C LYS A 39 -13.25 6.53 -17.68
N PRO A 40 -14.57 6.45 -17.90
CA PRO A 40 -15.52 6.32 -16.80
C PRO A 40 -15.09 5.17 -15.89
N LEU A 41 -15.16 5.42 -14.57
CA LEU A 41 -14.75 4.47 -13.54
C LEU A 41 -15.48 3.13 -13.77
N PRO A 42 -14.76 2.00 -13.89
CA PRO A 42 -15.42 0.73 -14.15
C PRO A 42 -16.41 0.41 -13.03
N PRO A 43 -17.56 -0.21 -13.36
CA PRO A 43 -18.68 -0.39 -12.44
C PRO A 43 -18.31 -1.17 -11.17
N GLY A 44 -17.34 -2.09 -11.27
CA GLY A 44 -16.82 -2.83 -10.11
C GLY A 44 -16.00 -1.96 -9.14
N GLN A 45 -15.29 -0.94 -9.64
CA GLN A 45 -14.60 0.03 -8.78
C GLN A 45 -15.59 1.05 -8.21
N ALA A 46 -16.53 1.53 -9.03
CA ALA A 46 -17.62 2.40 -8.59
C ALA A 46 -18.39 1.78 -7.42
N LYS A 47 -18.79 0.52 -7.53
CA LYS A 47 -19.43 -0.24 -6.45
C LYS A 47 -18.61 -0.25 -5.15
N LYS A 48 -17.29 -0.45 -5.24
CA LYS A 48 -16.40 -0.51 -4.07
C LYS A 48 -16.27 0.85 -3.38
N ILE A 49 -16.22 1.94 -4.14
CA ILE A 49 -16.14 3.29 -3.56
C ILE A 49 -17.47 3.74 -2.96
N THR A 50 -18.60 3.35 -3.54
CA THR A 50 -19.93 3.76 -3.06
C THR A 50 -20.49 2.85 -1.97
N GLY A 51 -19.83 1.72 -1.70
CA GLY A 51 -20.26 0.76 -0.69
C GLY A 51 -21.52 -0.02 -1.07
N GLU A 52 -21.97 0.07 -2.33
CA GLU A 52 -23.18 -0.59 -2.78
C GLU A 52 -23.01 -2.11 -2.92
N LYS A 53 -24.08 -2.87 -2.63
CA LYS A 53 -24.07 -4.33 -2.79
C LYS A 53 -24.05 -4.78 -4.25
N SER A 54 -24.37 -3.91 -5.21
CA SER A 54 -24.43 -4.22 -6.63
C SER A 54 -23.80 -3.14 -7.51
N ALA A 55 -23.19 -3.54 -8.63
CA ALA A 55 -22.63 -2.63 -9.63
C ALA A 55 -23.63 -2.28 -10.76
N LYS A 56 -24.87 -2.77 -10.61
CA LYS A 56 -25.95 -2.67 -11.60
C LYS A 56 -26.21 -1.23 -12.04
N ASN A 57 -26.28 -0.30 -11.08
CA ASN A 57 -26.53 1.13 -11.31
C ASN A 57 -25.40 1.86 -12.08
N TYR A 58 -24.20 1.28 -12.07
CA TYR A 58 -23.01 1.82 -12.74
C TYR A 58 -22.73 1.14 -14.08
N ALA A 59 -23.53 0.13 -14.45
CA ALA A 59 -23.34 -0.60 -15.69
C ALA A 59 -23.80 0.25 -16.91
N PRO A 60 -23.08 0.20 -18.05
CA PRO A 60 -23.51 0.87 -19.26
C PRO A 60 -24.91 0.39 -19.69
N GLY A 61 -25.85 1.32 -19.88
CA GLY A 61 -27.20 1.03 -20.32
C GLY A 61 -28.24 0.73 -19.21
N HIS A 62 -27.85 0.83 -17.93
CA HIS A 62 -28.78 0.62 -16.81
C HIS A 62 -29.71 1.81 -16.52
N ASN A 63 -29.28 3.02 -16.88
CA ASN A 63 -30.02 4.26 -16.67
C ASN A 63 -30.62 4.79 -17.98
N LYS A 64 -31.06 3.89 -18.87
CA LYS A 64 -31.79 4.25 -20.09
C LYS A 64 -33.26 4.39 -19.80
#